data_AF-A0A2V5P0M1-F1
#
_entry.id   AF-A0A2V5P0M1-F1
#
_cell.length_a   1.000
_cell.length_b   1.000
_cell.length_c   1.000
_cell.angle_alpha   90.00
_cell.angle_beta   90.00
_cell.angle_gamma   90.00
#
_symmetry.space_group_name_H-M   'P 1'
#
loop_
_entity.id
_entity.type
_entity.pdbx_description
1 polymer ?
#
loop_
_entity_poly.entity_id
_entity_poly.type
_entity_poly.pdbx_seq_one_letter_code
_entity_poly.pdbx_strand_id
1 'polypeptide(L)'
;MRSQHIWTHRNQDATKREVRATKFGGAWRFQAKTAGDLEWTYYERPLLEDLLALKEILVRKYQRRRASREDLESIDKLIAYHNHNA
;
A
#
# COMPACT_ATOMS: atom_id res chain seq x y z
N MET A 1 5.09 15.10 5.69
CA MET A 1 3.79 14.71 5.09
C MET A 1 3.27 13.48 5.84
N ARG A 2 1.96 13.36 6.12
CA ARG A 2 1.43 12.18 6.82
C ARG A 2 1.58 10.98 5.88
N SER A 3 2.53 10.11 6.16
CA SER A 3 2.99 9.03 5.30
C SER A 3 2.15 7.75 5.40
N GLN A 4 1.02 7.82 6.10
CA GLN A 4 0.12 6.71 6.34
C GLN A 4 -1.10 6.77 5.42
N HIS A 5 -1.45 5.63 4.86
CA HIS A 5 -2.56 5.41 3.95
C HIS A 5 -3.31 4.17 4.43
N ILE A 6 -4.61 4.30 4.69
CA ILE A 6 -5.47 3.19 5.07
C ILE A 6 -6.59 3.10 4.03
N TRP A 7 -6.87 1.89 3.55
CA TRP A 7 -7.98 1.62 2.64
C TRP A 7 -8.56 0.24 2.94
N THR A 8 -9.76 0.00 2.42
CA THR A 8 -10.39 -1.33 2.46
C THR A 8 -10.29 -1.94 1.08
N HIS A 9 -9.83 -3.18 1.02
CA HIS A 9 -9.84 -4.01 -0.19
C HIS A 9 -10.85 -5.14 -0.01
N ARG A 10 -11.51 -5.56 -1.09
CA ARG A 10 -12.37 -6.75 -1.10
C ARG A 10 -11.70 -7.78 -1.97
N ASN A 11 -11.33 -8.91 -1.37
CA ASN A 11 -10.77 -10.03 -2.09
C ASN A 11 -11.87 -10.75 -2.89
N GLN A 12 -11.47 -11.63 -3.81
CA GLN A 12 -12.39 -12.42 -4.64
C GLN A 12 -13.41 -13.24 -3.81
N ASP A 13 -13.04 -13.68 -2.61
CA ASP A 13 -13.91 -14.45 -1.70
C ASP A 13 -14.88 -13.58 -0.89
N ALA A 14 -15.13 -12.33 -1.30
CA ALA A 14 -15.95 -11.32 -0.60
C ALA A 14 -15.45 -10.90 0.79
N THR A 15 -14.36 -11.48 1.29
CA THR A 15 -13.71 -11.07 2.54
C THR A 15 -13.12 -9.67 2.40
N LYS A 16 -13.58 -8.76 3.27
CA LYS A 16 -13.03 -7.40 3.35
C LYS A 16 -11.73 -7.43 4.15
N ARG A 17 -10.68 -6.82 3.60
CA ARG A 17 -9.42 -6.55 4.31
C ARG A 17 -9.23 -5.06 4.50
N GLU A 18 -8.77 -4.68 5.68
CA GLU A 18 -8.28 -3.32 5.94
C GLU A 18 -6.77 -3.34 5.75
N VAL A 19 -6.26 -2.46 4.89
CA VAL A 19 -4.84 -2.39 4.52
C VAL A 19 -4.30 -1.04 4.95
N ARG A 20 -3.11 -1.06 5.52
CA ARG A 20 -2.37 0.11 5.99
C ARG A 20 -0.99 0.11 5.38
N ALA A 21 -0.66 1.17 4.65
CA ALA A 21 0.69 1.45 4.19
C ALA A 21 1.25 2.68 4.89
N THR A 22 2.48 2.57 5.42
CA THR A 22 3.18 3.67 6.07
C THR A 22 4.57 3.83 5.47
N LYS A 23 4.91 5.04 5.00
CA LYS A 23 6.28 5.38 4.58
C LYS A 23 7.09 5.90 5.77
N PHE A 24 8.23 5.28 6.05
CA PHE A 24 9.18 5.71 7.08
C PHE A 24 10.61 5.48 6.59
N GLY A 25 11.47 6.51 6.69
CA GLY A 25 12.85 6.43 6.21
C GLY A 25 12.98 6.08 4.72
N GLY A 26 12.02 6.50 3.88
CA GLY A 26 11.99 6.17 2.45
C GLY A 26 11.41 4.79 2.12
N ALA A 27 11.22 3.91 3.11
CA ALA A 27 10.67 2.56 2.93
C ALA A 27 9.17 2.50 3.23
N TRP A 28 8.44 1.66 2.49
CA TRP A 28 7.03 1.36 2.76
C TRP A 28 6.89 0.11 3.61
N ARG A 29 6.07 0.18 4.65
CA ARG A 29 5.61 -0.97 5.43
C ARG A 29 4.13 -1.18 5.20
N PHE A 30 3.75 -2.42 4.92
CA PHE A 30 2.37 -2.81 4.71
C PHE A 30 1.90 -3.71 5.83
N GLN A 31 0.69 -3.45 6.29
CA GLN A 31 -0.03 -4.31 7.21
C GLN A 31 -1.44 -4.49 6.66
N ALA A 32 -2.03 -5.66 6.88
CA ALA A 32 -3.44 -5.87 6.63
C ALA A 32 -4.06 -6.73 7.72
N LYS A 33 -5.38 -6.63 7.82
CA LYS A 33 -6.20 -7.48 8.67
C LYS A 33 -7.54 -7.73 8.01
N THR A 34 -8.25 -8.77 8.43
CA THR A 34 -9.66 -8.90 8.06
C THR A 34 -10.45 -7.75 8.68
N ALA A 35 -11.43 -7.22 7.97
CA ALA A 35 -12.30 -6.19 8.51
C ALA A 35 -13.11 -6.76 9.70
N GLY A 36 -13.03 -6.10 10.85
CA GLY A 36 -13.60 -6.59 12.11
C GLY A 36 -12.57 -7.21 13.06
N ASP A 37 -11.44 -7.69 12.54
CA ASP A 37 -10.36 -8.20 13.39
C ASP A 37 -9.60 -7.06 14.08
N LEU A 38 -8.94 -7.38 15.20
CA LEU A 38 -8.08 -6.45 15.95
C LEU A 38 -6.61 -6.56 15.52
N GLU A 39 -6.18 -7.76 15.15
CA GLU A 39 -4.78 -8.08 14.87
C GLU A 39 -4.35 -7.64 13.47
N TRP A 40 -3.20 -6.97 13.37
CA TRP A 40 -2.59 -6.58 12.11
C TRP A 40 -1.45 -7.53 11.75
N THR A 41 -1.50 -8.11 10.55
CA THR A 41 -0.39 -8.88 10.01
C THR A 41 0.54 -7.96 9.23
N TYR A 42 1.83 -7.98 9.57
CA TYR A 42 2.88 -7.32 8.80
C TYR A 42 3.30 -8.19 7.62
N TYR A 43 3.43 -7.60 6.44
CA TYR A 43 3.90 -8.29 5.26
C TYR A 43 5.33 -7.87 4.95
N GLU A 44 6.28 -8.79 5.10
CA GLU A 44 7.65 -8.60 4.61
C GLU A 44 7.66 -8.40 3.09
N ARG A 45 6.81 -9.18 2.40
CA ARG A 45 6.50 -9.01 0.99
C ARG A 45 5.02 -8.63 0.83
N PRO A 46 4.69 -7.35 0.61
CA PRO A 46 3.31 -6.92 0.37
C PRO A 46 2.74 -7.60 -0.87
N LEU A 47 1.43 -7.85 -0.87
CA LEU A 47 0.73 -8.40 -2.03
C LEU A 47 0.77 -7.39 -3.19
N LEU A 48 0.86 -7.89 -4.42
CA LEU A 48 0.88 -7.03 -5.61
C LEU A 48 -0.37 -6.14 -5.69
N GLU A 49 -1.54 -6.67 -5.35
CA GLU A 49 -2.80 -5.92 -5.28
C GLU A 49 -2.72 -4.70 -4.35
N ASP A 50 -2.06 -4.85 -3.19
CA ASP A 50 -1.92 -3.80 -2.20
C ASP A 50 -0.93 -2.72 -2.68
N LEU A 51 0.14 -3.13 -3.37
CA LEU A 51 1.09 -2.20 -3.99
C LEU A 51 0.42 -1.35 -5.09
N LEU A 52 -0.38 -2.00 -5.95
CA LEU A 52 -1.12 -1.33 -7.02
C LEU A 52 -2.16 -0.37 -6.45
N ALA A 53 -2.91 -0.78 -5.42
CA ALA A 53 -3.88 0.08 -4.74
C ALA A 53 -3.20 1.33 -4.14
N LEU A 54 -2.05 1.16 -3.48
CA LEU A 54 -1.30 2.30 -2.95
C LEU A 54 -0.83 3.24 -4.07
N LYS A 55 -0.35 2.71 -5.19
CA LYS A 55 0.04 3.53 -6.36
C LYS A 55 -1.12 4.39 -6.83
N GLU A 56 -2.32 3.84 -6.97
CA GLU A 56 -3.47 4.65 -7.38
C GLU A 56 -3.82 5.74 -6.36
N ILE A 57 -3.76 5.44 -5.06
CA ILE A 57 -3.99 6.43 -3.99
C ILE A 57 -2.97 7.57 -4.10
N LEU A 58 -1.69 7.23 -4.33
CA LEU A 58 -0.62 8.21 -4.48
C LEU A 58 -0.78 9.06 -5.73
N VAL A 59 -1.16 8.47 -6.87
CA VAL A 59 -1.44 9.22 -8.11
C VAL A 59 -2.56 10.24 -7.88
N ARG A 60 -3.68 9.82 -7.26
CA ARG A 60 -4.79 10.71 -6.92
C ARG A 60 -4.35 11.84 -5.97
N LYS A 61 -3.48 11.55 -5.00
CA LYS A 61 -2.91 12.57 -4.09
C LYS A 61 -1.95 13.50 -4.80
N TYR A 62 -1.09 12.99 -5.68
CA TYR A 62 -0.11 13.75 -6.45
C TYR A 62 -0.80 14.79 -7.34
N GLN A 63 -1.86 14.39 -8.05
CA GLN A 63 -2.70 15.30 -8.84
C GLN A 63 -3.28 16.46 -8.01
N ARG A 64 -3.56 16.23 -6.73
CA ARG A 64 -4.04 17.25 -5.77
C ARG A 64 -2.92 17.94 -5.00
N ARG A 65 -1.66 17.76 -5.39
CA ARG A 65 -0.46 18.29 -4.71
C ARG A 65 -0.32 17.85 -3.24
N ARG A 66 -0.82 16.64 -2.92
CA ARG A 66 -0.81 16.02 -1.59
C ARG A 66 0.07 14.75 -1.52
N ALA A 67 0.87 14.49 -2.55
CA ALA A 67 1.93 13.49 -2.57
C ALA A 67 3.11 14.00 -3.39
N SER A 68 4.31 13.50 -3.12
CA SER A 68 5.52 13.88 -3.87
C SER A 68 5.74 12.96 -5.08
N ARG A 69 6.56 13.41 -6.02
CA ARG A 69 7.04 12.55 -7.12
C ARG A 69 7.87 11.36 -6.59
N GLU A 70 8.64 11.60 -5.53
CA GLU A 70 9.43 10.56 -4.86
C GLU A 70 8.55 9.44 -4.27
N ASP A 71 7.36 9.76 -3.77
CA ASP A 71 6.42 8.74 -3.31
C ASP A 71 5.98 7.82 -4.47
N LEU A 72 5.69 8.39 -5.65
CA LEU A 72 5.34 7.63 -6.86
C LEU A 72 6.51 6.74 -7.31
N GLU A 73 7.71 7.30 -7.41
CA GLU A 73 8.90 6.54 -7.80
C GLU A 73 9.23 5.41 -6.81
N SER A 74 9.01 5.65 -5.51
CA SER A 74 9.27 4.64 -4.47
C SER A 74 8.30 3.44 -4.55
N ILE A 75 7.02 3.67 -4.87
CA ILE A 75 6.06 2.56 -5.04
C ILE A 75 6.28 1.82 -6.37
N ASP A 76 6.67 2.53 -7.43
CA ASP A 76 7.01 1.91 -8.72
C ASP A 76 8.20 0.95 -8.60
N LYS A 77 9.24 1.32 -7.83
CA LYS A 77 10.37 0.44 -7.52
C LYS A 77 9.94 -0.82 -6.76
N LEU A 78 9.03 -0.68 -5.79
CA LEU A 78 8.51 -1.84 -5.04
C LEU A 78 7.68 -2.78 -5.92
N ILE A 79 6.84 -2.23 -6.80
CA ILE A 79 6.06 -3.04 -7.76
C ILE A 79 7.00 -3.78 -8.71
N ALA A 80 8.01 -3.09 -9.26
CA ALA A 80 9.01 -3.71 -10.12
C ALA A 80 9.76 -4.83 -9.39
N TYR A 81 10.22 -4.59 -8.17
CA TYR A 81 10.86 -5.61 -7.34
C TYR A 81 9.95 -6.81 -7.09
N HIS A 82 8.68 -6.57 -6.76
CA HIS A 82 7.71 -7.63 -6.53
C HIS A 82 7.54 -8.52 -7.78
N ASN A 83 7.47 -7.94 -8.97
CA ASN A 83 7.31 -8.68 -10.23
C ASN A 83 8.55 -9.49 -10.63
N HIS A 84 9.75 -9.03 -10.31
CA HIS A 84 10.99 -9.75 -10.64
C HIS A 84 11.26 -10.94 -9.71
N ASN A 85 10.63 -10.98 -8.53
CA ASN A 85 10.83 -12.01 -7.52
C ASN A 85 9.59 -12.89 -7.31
N ALA A 86 8.57 -12.79 -8.18
CA ALA A 86 7.30 -13.52 -8.10
C ALA A 86 7.40 -14.92 -8.70
#